data_AF-A0AAD3DDH0-F1
#
_entry.id   AF-A0AAD3DDH0-F1
#
_cell.length_a   1.000
_cell.length_b   1.000
_cell.length_c   1.000
_cell.angle_alpha   90.00
_cell.angle_beta   90.00
_cell.angle_gamma   90.00
#
_symmetry.space_group_name_H-M   'P 1'
#
loop_
_entity.id
_entity.type
_entity.pdbx_description
1 polymer ?
#
loop_
_entity_poly.entity_id
_entity_poly.type
_entity_poly.pdbx_seq_one_letter_code
_entity_poly.pdbx_strand_id
1 'polypeptide(L)'
;MVSHAWQDFGQKVDLTARIREILLNYPEGTSILKELVQNADDARATCIKFCLDCRQHPTGSLLAPSLAPFQGPALLAFNDGVFSERDLQSISRIGDSKKKEEQGKTGRFGVGFNSCYHLTDVPSFVSGRHLVIFDPHCKYLPNISSTNPGKRIDFVQYGDVAAQFADQVAP
;
A
#
# COMPACT_ATOMS: atom_id res chain seq x y z
N MET A 1 32.15 -28.81 -20.20
CA MET A 1 32.13 -28.52 -18.75
C MET A 1 32.36 -27.03 -18.53
N VAL A 2 31.32 -26.20 -18.43
CA VAL A 2 31.42 -24.81 -17.90
C VAL A 2 30.07 -24.32 -17.35
N SER A 3 29.22 -25.20 -16.79
CA SER A 3 27.93 -24.77 -16.21
C SER A 3 28.00 -24.45 -14.71
N HIS A 4 29.16 -24.63 -14.07
CA HIS A 4 29.36 -24.45 -12.62
C HIS A 4 30.33 -23.30 -12.28
N ALA A 5 30.79 -22.53 -13.28
CA ALA A 5 31.82 -21.52 -13.06
C ALA A 5 31.27 -20.14 -12.63
N TRP A 6 29.95 -19.92 -12.74
CA TRP A 6 29.33 -18.62 -12.51
C TRP A 6 28.00 -18.80 -11.77
N GLN A 7 27.75 -17.93 -10.79
CA GLN A 7 26.48 -17.84 -10.06
C GLN A 7 25.87 -16.46 -10.30
N ASP A 8 24.54 -16.38 -10.30
CA ASP A 8 23.83 -15.11 -10.37
C ASP A 8 24.21 -14.25 -9.16
N PHE A 9 24.69 -13.03 -9.43
CA PHE A 9 25.13 -12.08 -8.41
C PHE A 9 24.69 -10.67 -8.80
N GLY A 10 24.25 -9.89 -7.82
CA GLY A 10 23.76 -8.53 -8.06
C GLY A 10 23.41 -7.81 -6.77
N GLN A 11 23.36 -6.49 -6.84
CA GLN A 11 22.94 -5.65 -5.72
C GLN A 11 21.42 -5.76 -5.51
N LYS A 12 21.00 -5.74 -4.24
CA LYS A 12 19.59 -5.72 -3.86
C LYS A 12 19.32 -4.46 -3.04
N VAL A 13 18.13 -3.90 -3.22
CA VAL A 13 17.65 -2.77 -2.43
C VAL A 13 16.68 -3.32 -1.39
N ASP A 14 16.94 -3.04 -0.11
CA ASP A 14 16.02 -3.37 0.97
C ASP A 14 14.88 -2.35 0.98
N LEU A 15 13.66 -2.84 0.76
CA LEU A 15 12.45 -2.02 0.72
C LEU A 15 12.24 -1.24 2.02
N THR A 16 12.45 -1.89 3.17
CA THR A 16 12.23 -1.28 4.48
C THR A 16 13.26 -0.19 4.76
N ALA A 17 14.51 -0.40 4.35
CA ALA A 17 15.55 0.64 4.41
C ALA A 17 15.19 1.85 3.56
N ARG A 18 14.63 1.65 2.35
CA ARG A 18 14.19 2.74 1.49
C ARG A 18 12.99 3.50 2.05
N ILE A 19 12.01 2.79 2.62
CA ILE A 19 10.90 3.43 3.32
C ILE A 19 11.45 4.27 4.47
N ARG A 20 12.35 3.74 5.29
CA ARG A 20 12.99 4.48 6.38
C ARG A 20 13.68 5.77 5.89
N GLU A 21 14.45 5.70 4.79
CA GLU A 21 15.07 6.88 4.18
C GLU A 21 14.04 7.91 3.73
N ILE A 22 12.90 7.48 3.18
CA ILE A 22 11.80 8.37 2.80
C ILE A 22 11.24 9.07 4.04
N LEU A 23 10.90 8.30 5.09
CA LEU A 23 10.31 8.85 6.32
C LEU A 23 11.25 9.86 7.02
N LEU A 24 12.57 9.60 7.01
CA LEU A 24 13.55 10.53 7.57
C LEU A 24 13.63 11.86 6.80
N ASN A 25 13.38 11.85 5.49
CA ASN A 25 13.39 13.05 4.66
C ASN A 25 12.04 13.80 4.66
N TYR A 26 11.01 13.21 5.27
CA TYR A 26 9.65 13.77 5.37
C TYR A 26 9.18 13.76 6.84
N PRO A 27 9.84 14.51 7.74
CA PRO A 27 9.53 14.48 9.18
C PRO A 27 8.06 14.86 9.46
N GLU A 28 7.49 14.22 10.48
CA GLU A 28 6.06 14.21 10.80
C GLU A 28 5.42 15.60 10.99
N GLY A 29 4.12 15.70 10.67
CA GLY A 29 3.27 16.69 11.32
C GLY A 29 1.96 17.05 10.61
N THR A 30 1.91 17.07 9.28
CA THR A 30 0.67 17.26 8.48
C THR A 30 0.83 16.85 7.02
N SER A 31 2.03 16.40 6.62
CA SER A 31 2.34 16.02 5.24
C SER A 31 1.44 14.89 4.75
N ILE A 32 1.16 13.88 5.57
CA ILE A 32 0.34 12.72 5.18
C ILE A 32 -1.02 13.13 4.61
N LEU A 33 -1.73 14.03 5.30
CA LEU A 33 -3.03 14.50 4.83
C LEU A 33 -2.90 15.29 3.51
N LYS A 34 -1.85 16.11 3.38
CA LYS A 34 -1.56 16.86 2.14
C LYS A 34 -1.20 15.94 0.97
N GLU A 35 -0.43 14.89 1.21
CA GLU A 35 -0.08 13.88 0.23
C GLU A 35 -1.31 13.08 -0.22
N LEU A 36 -2.21 12.73 0.71
CA LEU A 36 -3.48 12.07 0.37
C LEU A 36 -4.43 12.99 -0.41
N VAL A 37 -4.44 14.30 -0.11
CA VAL A 37 -5.15 15.31 -0.93
C VAL A 37 -4.54 15.39 -2.34
N GLN A 38 -3.22 15.42 -2.46
CA GLN A 38 -2.55 15.42 -3.77
C GLN A 38 -2.84 14.14 -4.56
N ASN A 39 -2.86 12.97 -3.91
CA ASN A 39 -3.24 11.72 -4.57
C ASN A 39 -4.68 11.77 -5.12
N ALA A 40 -5.60 12.39 -4.38
CA ALA A 40 -6.97 12.59 -4.83
C ALA A 40 -7.03 13.55 -6.04
N ASP A 41 -6.29 14.66 -6.00
CA ASP A 41 -6.18 15.61 -7.12
C ASP A 41 -5.57 14.96 -8.38
N ASP A 42 -4.49 14.20 -8.24
CA ASP A 42 -3.85 13.43 -9.32
C ASP A 42 -4.79 12.38 -9.94
N ALA A 43 -5.72 11.84 -9.13
CA ALA A 43 -6.79 10.94 -9.56
C ALA A 43 -8.02 11.68 -10.13
N ARG A 44 -7.99 13.02 -10.16
CA ARG A 44 -9.10 13.91 -10.57
C ARG A 44 -10.37 13.69 -9.73
N ALA A 45 -10.20 13.34 -8.46
CA ALA A 45 -11.29 13.26 -7.50
C ALA A 45 -11.93 14.64 -7.30
N THR A 46 -13.24 14.66 -7.07
CA THR A 46 -13.97 15.89 -6.72
C THR A 46 -14.18 16.02 -5.21
N CYS A 47 -13.96 14.94 -4.46
CA CYS A 47 -14.14 14.88 -3.02
C CYS A 47 -13.01 14.10 -2.35
N ILE A 48 -12.56 14.58 -1.20
CA ILE A 48 -11.74 13.82 -0.26
C ILE A 48 -12.34 13.94 1.14
N LYS A 49 -12.37 12.82 1.87
CA LYS A 49 -12.87 12.73 3.25
C LYS A 49 -11.86 11.98 4.10
N PHE A 50 -11.63 12.50 5.30
CA PHE A 50 -10.82 11.84 6.32
C PHE A 50 -11.72 11.46 7.50
N CYS A 51 -11.54 10.26 8.02
CA CYS A 51 -12.25 9.77 9.20
C CYS A 51 -11.23 9.08 10.10
N LEU A 52 -11.12 9.56 11.34
CA LEU A 52 -10.49 8.79 12.40
C LEU A 52 -11.54 7.82 12.92
N ASP A 53 -11.45 6.57 12.47
CA ASP A 53 -12.31 5.50 12.92
C ASP A 53 -11.70 4.85 14.16
N CYS A 54 -12.39 4.96 15.29
CA CYS A 54 -11.94 4.39 16.56
C CYS A 54 -12.56 3.03 16.87
N ARG A 55 -13.27 2.41 15.91
CA ARG A 55 -13.88 1.09 16.11
C ARG A 55 -12.81 0.01 16.29
N GLN A 56 -13.20 -1.06 16.97
CA GLN A 56 -12.45 -2.31 17.06
C GLN A 56 -13.25 -3.40 16.36
N HIS A 57 -12.61 -4.10 15.43
CA HIS A 57 -13.20 -5.15 14.62
C HIS A 57 -12.83 -6.54 15.15
N PRO A 58 -13.66 -7.56 14.88
CA PRO A 58 -13.34 -8.95 15.18
C PRO A 58 -12.12 -9.46 14.39
N THR A 59 -11.57 -10.60 14.81
CA THR A 59 -10.30 -11.17 14.33
C THR A 59 -10.36 -12.68 14.04
N GLY A 60 -11.55 -13.27 13.99
CA GLY A 60 -11.77 -14.71 13.79
C GLY A 60 -11.62 -15.19 12.35
N SER A 61 -11.90 -14.33 11.36
CA SER A 61 -11.85 -14.64 9.92
C SER A 61 -10.95 -13.67 9.14
N LEU A 62 -9.66 -13.67 9.46
CA LEU A 62 -8.64 -12.86 8.81
C LEU A 62 -7.86 -13.64 7.73
N LEU A 63 -7.20 -12.94 6.81
CA LEU A 63 -6.30 -13.59 5.83
C LEU A 63 -5.15 -14.34 6.51
N ALA A 64 -4.70 -13.83 7.66
CA ALA A 64 -3.79 -14.50 8.57
C ALA A 64 -4.00 -14.00 10.00
N PRO A 65 -3.79 -14.85 11.04
CA PRO A 65 -3.91 -14.43 12.45
C PRO A 65 -3.00 -13.24 12.82
N SER A 66 -1.85 -13.11 12.15
CA SER A 66 -0.89 -12.02 12.30
C SER A 66 -1.45 -10.64 11.92
N LEU A 67 -2.61 -10.57 11.26
CA LEU A 67 -3.28 -9.30 10.93
C LEU A 67 -4.17 -8.78 12.06
N ALA A 68 -4.39 -9.55 13.13
CA ALA A 68 -5.23 -9.15 14.26
C ALA A 68 -4.88 -7.77 14.87
N PRO A 69 -3.60 -7.36 14.98
CA PRO A 69 -3.25 -6.02 15.48
C PRO A 69 -3.76 -4.86 14.61
N PHE A 70 -4.11 -5.11 13.34
CA PHE A 70 -4.55 -4.10 12.37
C PHE A 70 -6.09 -4.00 12.26
N GLN A 71 -6.83 -4.67 13.15
CA GLN A 71 -8.30 -4.63 13.21
C GLN A 71 -8.82 -3.58 14.20
N GLY A 72 -7.96 -2.71 14.72
CA GLY A 72 -8.30 -1.64 15.66
C GLY A 72 -8.54 -0.29 14.99
N PRO A 73 -8.40 0.82 15.74
CA PRO A 73 -8.55 2.17 15.21
C PRO A 73 -7.68 2.47 13.99
N ALA A 74 -8.23 3.20 13.03
CA ALA A 74 -7.58 3.53 11.76
C ALA A 74 -7.89 4.96 11.28
N LEU A 75 -6.94 5.54 10.55
CA LEU A 75 -7.20 6.74 9.74
C LEU A 75 -7.68 6.29 8.36
N LEU A 76 -8.96 6.53 8.07
CA LEU A 76 -9.56 6.27 6.76
C LEU A 76 -9.47 7.54 5.90
N ALA A 77 -9.06 7.36 4.64
CA ALA A 77 -9.04 8.40 3.63
C ALA A 77 -9.81 7.93 2.40
N PHE A 78 -10.93 8.60 2.11
CA PHE A 78 -11.77 8.32 0.95
C PHE A 78 -11.62 9.44 -0.07
N ASN A 79 -11.53 9.09 -1.35
CA ASN A 79 -11.77 9.99 -2.46
C ASN A 79 -12.60 9.26 -3.54
N ASP A 80 -13.31 10.02 -4.37
CA ASP A 80 -14.17 9.49 -5.44
C ASP A 80 -13.42 9.20 -6.75
N GLY A 81 -12.09 9.33 -6.75
CA GLY A 81 -11.22 8.85 -7.82
C GLY A 81 -11.04 7.33 -7.78
N VAL A 82 -10.75 6.74 -8.94
CA VAL A 82 -10.47 5.30 -9.07
C VAL A 82 -9.10 5.11 -9.68
N PHE A 83 -8.26 4.31 -9.04
CA PHE A 83 -6.93 3.99 -9.56
C PHE A 83 -7.04 3.22 -10.88
N SER A 84 -6.27 3.66 -11.88
CA SER A 84 -6.04 2.88 -13.09
C SER A 84 -5.02 1.76 -12.84
N GLU A 85 -4.92 0.79 -13.76
CA GLU A 85 -3.84 -0.22 -13.71
C GLU A 85 -2.44 0.40 -13.67
N ARG A 86 -2.27 1.54 -14.35
CA ARG A 86 -1.02 2.28 -14.35
C ARG A 86 -0.71 2.85 -12.97
N ASP A 87 -1.71 3.33 -12.25
CA ASP A 87 -1.52 3.85 -10.91
C ASP A 87 -1.23 2.72 -9.92
N LEU A 88 -1.91 1.57 -10.04
CA LEU A 88 -1.62 0.37 -9.26
C LEU A 88 -0.19 -0.17 -9.47
N GLN A 89 0.32 -0.11 -10.71
CA GLN A 89 1.71 -0.45 -11.01
C GLN A 89 2.70 0.61 -10.49
N SER A 90 2.29 1.88 -10.43
CA SER A 90 3.14 2.97 -9.96
C SER A 90 3.26 2.95 -8.44
N ILE A 91 2.17 2.73 -7.72
CA ILE A 91 2.14 2.70 -6.25
C ILE A 91 2.88 1.49 -5.67
N SER A 92 2.99 0.39 -6.43
CA SER A 92 3.76 -0.79 -6.01
C SER A 92 5.28 -0.65 -6.18
N ARG A 93 5.77 0.44 -6.82
CA ARG A 93 7.19 0.64 -7.14
C ARG A 93 7.77 1.79 -6.33
N ILE A 94 8.41 1.47 -5.21
CA ILE A 94 9.08 2.47 -4.39
C ILE A 94 10.39 2.92 -5.05
N GLY A 95 10.50 4.21 -5.38
CA GLY A 95 11.76 4.81 -5.84
C GLY A 95 12.06 4.68 -7.34
N ASP A 96 11.16 4.08 -8.13
CA ASP A 96 11.28 4.00 -9.60
C ASP A 96 10.88 5.37 -10.21
N SER A 97 11.74 6.36 -9.97
CA SER A 97 11.62 7.77 -10.36
C SER A 97 11.77 8.01 -11.87
N LYS A 98 11.53 6.99 -12.70
CA LYS A 98 11.56 7.09 -14.18
C LYS A 98 10.48 8.05 -14.74
N LYS A 99 9.57 8.56 -13.92
CA LYS A 99 8.58 9.59 -14.31
C LYS A 99 9.03 11.01 -13.98
N LYS A 100 10.28 11.38 -14.30
CA LYS A 100 10.67 12.80 -14.40
C LYS A 100 10.06 13.50 -15.63
N GLU A 101 9.42 12.77 -16.54
CA GLU A 101 8.98 13.28 -17.84
C GLU A 101 7.46 13.55 -17.98
N GLU A 102 6.62 13.17 -17.01
CA GLU A 102 5.18 13.51 -17.08
C GLU A 102 4.93 14.91 -16.53
N GLN A 103 5.18 15.91 -17.38
CA GLN A 103 4.80 17.30 -17.16
C GLN A 103 3.28 17.37 -16.90
N GLY A 104 2.89 17.69 -15.67
CA GLY A 104 1.49 17.88 -15.26
C GLY A 104 1.07 17.11 -14.01
N LYS A 105 1.87 16.15 -13.53
CA LYS A 105 1.66 15.52 -12.22
C LYS A 105 2.78 15.93 -11.28
N THR A 106 2.50 16.87 -10.37
CA THR A 106 3.50 17.56 -9.54
C THR A 106 4.10 16.69 -8.42
N GLY A 107 3.66 15.44 -8.27
CA GLY A 107 4.15 14.51 -7.24
C GLY A 107 5.22 13.54 -7.75
N ARG A 108 6.25 13.29 -6.93
CA ARG A 108 7.08 12.07 -7.06
C ARG A 108 6.19 10.87 -6.76
N PHE A 109 5.66 10.21 -7.80
CA PHE A 109 4.85 9.00 -7.68
C PHE A 109 5.46 8.02 -6.67
N GLY A 110 4.66 7.66 -5.66
CA GLY A 110 5.03 6.69 -4.61
C GLY A 110 5.61 7.29 -3.34
N VAL A 111 6.13 8.52 -3.33
CA VAL A 111 6.62 9.14 -2.09
C VAL A 111 5.46 9.54 -1.17
N GLY A 112 4.40 10.12 -1.75
CA GLY A 112 3.23 10.57 -0.99
C GLY A 112 2.49 9.44 -0.29
N PHE A 113 2.29 8.29 -0.96
CA PHE A 113 1.68 7.12 -0.33
C PHE A 113 2.56 6.52 0.77
N ASN A 114 3.90 6.50 0.59
CA ASN A 114 4.81 5.98 1.61
C ASN A 114 4.79 6.77 2.91
N SER A 115 4.28 8.01 2.91
CA SER A 115 4.05 8.75 4.15
C SER A 115 3.06 8.06 5.11
N CYS A 116 2.21 7.15 4.61
CA CYS A 116 1.32 6.33 5.45
C CYS A 116 2.09 5.44 6.43
N TYR A 117 3.36 5.11 6.14
CA TYR A 117 4.21 4.32 7.04
C TYR A 117 4.65 5.07 8.30
N HIS A 118 4.34 6.37 8.44
CA HIS A 118 4.39 7.04 9.74
C HIS A 118 3.28 6.58 10.69
N LEU A 119 2.17 6.07 10.16
CA LEU A 119 0.98 5.73 10.95
C LEU A 119 0.74 4.22 11.05
N THR A 120 1.15 3.44 10.04
CA THR A 120 0.87 2.01 9.98
C THR A 120 1.95 1.23 9.24
N ASP A 121 2.24 0.02 9.71
CA ASP A 121 3.12 -0.93 9.00
C ASP A 121 2.42 -1.62 7.82
N VAL A 122 1.07 -1.66 7.82
CA VAL A 122 0.26 -2.43 6.85
C VAL A 122 -0.81 -1.52 6.24
N PRO A 123 -0.43 -0.53 5.40
CA PRO A 123 -1.41 0.30 4.72
C PRO A 123 -2.19 -0.53 3.71
N SER A 124 -3.50 -0.28 3.63
CA SER A 124 -4.40 -0.92 2.69
C SER A 124 -5.33 0.09 2.03
N PHE A 125 -5.85 -0.26 0.86
CA PHE A 125 -6.84 0.54 0.17
C PHE A 125 -7.74 -0.32 -0.71
N VAL A 126 -8.94 0.20 -0.96
CA VAL A 126 -9.90 -0.33 -1.93
C VAL A 126 -10.00 0.65 -3.08
N SER A 127 -9.89 0.17 -4.31
CA SER A 127 -10.14 0.99 -5.51
C SER A 127 -10.67 0.15 -6.67
N GLY A 128 -11.81 0.57 -7.22
CA GLY A 128 -12.54 -0.21 -8.22
C GLY A 128 -12.94 -1.57 -7.66
N ARG A 129 -12.33 -2.63 -8.19
CA ARG A 129 -12.56 -4.02 -7.80
C ARG A 129 -11.44 -4.66 -6.98
N HIS A 130 -10.44 -3.86 -6.60
CA HIS A 130 -9.26 -4.37 -5.92
C HIS A 130 -9.20 -3.92 -4.48
N LEU A 131 -8.96 -4.87 -3.58
CA LEU A 131 -8.41 -4.64 -2.25
C LEU A 131 -6.90 -4.86 -2.34
N VAL A 132 -6.12 -3.87 -1.93
CA VAL A 132 -4.65 -3.95 -1.89
C VAL A 132 -4.18 -3.76 -0.46
N ILE A 133 -3.26 -4.61 -0.02
CA ILE A 133 -2.64 -4.58 1.31
C ILE A 133 -1.14 -4.70 1.13
N PHE A 134 -0.37 -3.77 1.66
CA PHE A 134 1.09 -3.83 1.66
C PHE A 134 1.64 -4.29 3.00
N ASP A 135 2.71 -5.09 2.96
CA ASP A 135 3.44 -5.55 4.13
C ASP A 135 4.94 -5.58 3.78
N PRO A 136 5.61 -4.41 3.80
CA PRO A 136 7.01 -4.30 3.40
C PRO A 136 7.96 -5.15 4.26
N HIS A 137 7.53 -5.52 5.47
CA HIS A 137 8.27 -6.38 6.39
C HIS A 137 8.10 -7.89 6.09
N CYS A 138 7.16 -8.27 5.22
CA CYS A 138 6.81 -9.67 4.93
C CYS A 138 6.50 -10.49 6.21
N LYS A 139 5.85 -9.86 7.19
CA LYS A 139 5.65 -10.41 8.53
C LYS A 139 4.21 -10.81 8.82
N TYR A 140 3.25 -10.12 8.22
CA TYR A 140 1.85 -10.17 8.58
C TYR A 140 0.98 -10.86 7.53
N LEU A 141 1.27 -10.68 6.24
CA LEU A 141 0.52 -11.31 5.16
C LEU A 141 1.04 -12.73 4.84
N PRO A 142 0.17 -13.70 4.51
CA PRO A 142 0.59 -15.05 4.15
C PRO A 142 1.12 -15.10 2.71
N ASN A 143 2.06 -16.00 2.40
CA ASN A 143 2.49 -16.29 1.01
C ASN A 143 2.89 -15.03 0.22
N ILE A 144 3.74 -14.19 0.81
CA ILE A 144 4.38 -13.05 0.14
C ILE A 144 5.91 -13.15 0.27
N SER A 145 6.63 -12.33 -0.48
CA SER A 145 8.10 -12.30 -0.49
C SER A 145 8.59 -10.86 -0.54
N SER A 146 9.88 -10.65 -0.26
CA SER A 146 10.51 -9.33 -0.39
C SER A 146 10.45 -8.74 -1.81
N THR A 147 10.23 -9.58 -2.82
CA THR A 147 10.00 -9.15 -4.21
C THR A 147 8.55 -8.74 -4.49
N ASN A 148 7.58 -9.28 -3.75
CA ASN A 148 6.15 -8.94 -3.84
C ASN A 148 5.55 -8.83 -2.43
N PRO A 149 5.87 -7.76 -1.68
CA PRO A 149 5.55 -7.65 -0.25
C PRO A 149 4.14 -7.08 -0.03
N GLY A 150 3.14 -7.75 -0.58
CA GLY A 150 1.76 -7.33 -0.50
C GLY A 150 0.79 -8.28 -1.20
N LYS A 151 -0.50 -8.00 -1.07
CA LYS A 151 -1.57 -8.70 -1.78
C LYS A 151 -2.46 -7.73 -2.52
N ARG A 152 -2.92 -8.16 -3.70
CA ARG A 152 -3.96 -7.52 -4.49
C ARG A 152 -5.03 -8.57 -4.74
N ILE A 153 -6.26 -8.30 -4.31
CA ILE A 153 -7.39 -9.23 -4.37
C ILE A 153 -8.46 -8.60 -5.24
N ASP A 154 -8.87 -9.29 -6.31
CA ASP A 154 -10.05 -8.93 -7.10
C ASP A 154 -11.30 -9.49 -6.42
N PHE A 155 -11.88 -8.72 -5.50
CA PHE A 155 -13.02 -9.18 -4.70
C PHE A 155 -14.33 -9.26 -5.49
N VAL A 156 -14.35 -8.76 -6.73
CA VAL A 156 -15.51 -8.91 -7.64
C VAL A 156 -15.44 -10.25 -8.36
N GLN A 157 -14.25 -10.64 -8.81
CA GLN A 157 -14.04 -11.97 -9.40
C GLN A 157 -14.14 -13.08 -8.34
N TYR A 158 -13.56 -12.86 -7.17
CA TYR A 158 -13.56 -13.80 -6.03
C TYR A 158 -14.56 -13.34 -4.97
N GLY A 159 -15.86 -13.40 -5.30
CA GLY A 159 -16.94 -12.88 -4.45
C GLY A 159 -17.11 -13.60 -3.11
N ASP A 160 -16.50 -14.77 -2.93
CA ASP A 160 -16.47 -15.54 -1.69
C ASP A 160 -15.44 -15.01 -0.67
N VAL A 161 -14.52 -14.12 -1.08
CA VAL A 161 -13.52 -13.51 -0.19
C VAL A 161 -14.19 -12.83 1.01
N ALA A 162 -15.27 -12.08 0.79
CA ALA A 162 -15.99 -11.41 1.86
C ALA A 162 -16.70 -12.40 2.82
N ALA A 163 -17.09 -13.59 2.34
CA ALA A 163 -17.69 -14.61 3.18
C ALA A 163 -16.64 -15.41 3.97
N GLN A 164 -15.50 -15.71 3.35
CA GLN A 164 -14.41 -16.48 3.97
C GLN A 164 -13.60 -15.64 4.96
N PHE A 165 -13.39 -14.36 4.65
CA PHE A 165 -12.58 -13.43 5.42
C PHE A 165 -13.40 -12.23 5.88
N ALA A 166 -14.58 -12.50 6.45
CA ALA A 166 -15.56 -11.47 6.82
C ALA A 166 -14.96 -10.42 7.75
N ASP A 167 -14.16 -10.83 8.72
CA ASP A 167 -13.52 -9.91 9.66
C ASP A 167 -12.44 -9.07 8.96
N GLN A 168 -11.72 -9.62 7.98
CA GLN A 168 -10.69 -8.88 7.24
C GLN A 168 -11.25 -7.69 6.47
N VAL A 169 -12.48 -7.81 5.97
CA VAL A 169 -13.14 -6.81 5.11
C VAL A 169 -14.26 -6.05 5.82
N ALA A 170 -14.43 -6.27 7.13
CA ALA A 170 -15.42 -5.57 7.94
C ALA A 170 -15.10 -4.09 8.20
N PRO A 171 -13.83 -3.66 8.37
CA PRO A 171 -13.46 -2.25 8.40
C PRO A 171 -13.88 -1.50 7.13
#